data_AF-A0A6B1ATI6-F1
#
_entry.id   AF-A0A6B1ATI6-F1
#
_cell.length_a   1.000
_cell.length_b   1.000
_cell.length_c   1.000
_cell.angle_alpha   90.00
_cell.angle_beta   90.00
_cell.angle_gamma   90.00
#
_symmetry.space_group_name_H-M   'P 1'
#
loop_
_entity.id
_entity.type
_entity.pdbx_description
1 polymer ?
#
loop_
_entity_poly.entity_id
_entity_poly.type
_entity_poly.pdbx_seq_one_letter_code
_entity_poly.pdbx_strand_id
1 'polypeptide(L)' 'MFCFACHSTGLSGAPLPGDVEAWAPRMEKGREEIIEIMNRGLNAMPPKGLCMTCTDDQLWELSQYMVTLEQ' A
#
# COMPACT_ATOMS: atom_id res chain seq x y z
N MET A 1 2.41 10.55 -4.92
CA MET A 1 1.05 11.12 -4.98
C MET A 1 -0.04 10.06 -5.22
N PHE A 2 0.20 9.01 -6.02
CA PHE A 2 -0.80 7.99 -6.34
C PHE A 2 -1.38 7.24 -5.12
N CYS A 3 -0.54 6.76 -4.21
CA CYS A 3 -0.99 6.03 -3.02
C CYS A 3 -1.78 6.93 -2.04
N PHE A 4 -1.34 8.18 -1.89
CA PHE A 4 -1.97 9.12 -0.96
C PHE A 4 -3.39 9.54 -1.36
N ALA A 5 -3.75 9.45 -2.64
CA ALA A 5 -5.08 9.83 -3.11
C ALA A 5 -6.21 9.10 -2.36
N CYS A 6 -5.96 7.86 -1.92
CA CYS A 6 -6.89 7.09 -1.10
C CYS A 6 -6.43 6.95 0.34
N HIS A 7 -5.12 6.72 0.55
CA HIS A 7 -4.61 6.41 1.87
C HIS A 7 -4.58 7.61 2.82
N SER A 8 -4.47 8.86 2.35
CA SER A 8 -4.37 10.01 3.27
C SER A 8 -5.65 10.28 4.07
N THR A 9 -6.80 9.82 3.59
CA THR A 9 -8.12 10.03 4.21
C THR A 9 -8.81 8.72 4.60
N GLY A 10 -8.19 7.58 4.27
CA GLY A 10 -8.79 6.26 4.46
C GLY A 10 -9.96 5.99 3.51
N LEU A 11 -9.92 6.58 2.32
CA LEU A 11 -10.97 6.46 1.32
C LEU A 11 -11.27 4.98 1.04
N SER A 12 -12.54 4.62 1.11
CA SER A 12 -13.02 3.24 0.89
C SER A 12 -12.35 2.20 1.80
N GLY A 13 -11.91 2.60 3.01
CA GLY A 13 -11.24 1.72 3.96
C GLY A 13 -9.76 1.48 3.67
N ALA A 14 -9.12 2.34 2.88
CA ALA A 14 -7.67 2.33 2.72
C ALA A 14 -6.99 2.55 4.08
N PRO A 15 -5.95 1.78 4.43
CA PRO A 15 -5.22 1.99 5.68
C PRO A 15 -4.49 3.35 5.65
N LEU A 16 -4.62 4.14 6.72
CA LEU A 16 -3.94 5.43 6.84
C LEU A 16 -2.41 5.22 6.91
N PRO A 17 -1.59 6.14 6.38
CA PRO A 17 -0.15 6.09 6.59
C PRO A 17 0.16 6.11 8.10
N GLY A 18 1.10 5.27 8.54
CA GLY A 18 1.52 5.21 9.94
C GLY A 18 0.56 4.51 10.90
N ASP A 19 -0.60 4.04 10.44
CA ASP A 19 -1.54 3.28 11.28
C ASP A 19 -1.01 1.86 11.51
N VAL A 20 -0.16 1.72 12.53
CA VAL A 20 0.53 0.47 12.87
C VAL A 20 -0.44 -0.68 13.07
N GLU A 21 -1.60 -0.43 13.69
CA GLU A 21 -2.62 -1.47 13.93
C GLU A 21 -3.25 -1.95 12.61
N ALA A 22 -3.54 -1.03 11.68
CA ALA A 22 -4.03 -1.41 10.36
C ALA A 22 -2.94 -2.12 9.53
N TRP A 23 -1.69 -1.69 9.61
CA TRP A 23 -0.61 -2.20 8.77
C TRP A 23 -0.01 -3.53 9.25
N ALA A 24 0.05 -3.79 10.56
CA ALA A 24 0.66 -5.00 11.13
C ALA A 24 0.19 -6.31 10.46
N PRO A 25 -1.11 -6.65 10.42
CA PRO A 25 -1.57 -7.89 9.78
C PRO A 25 -1.40 -7.90 8.25
N ARG A 26 -1.21 -6.74 7.63
CA ARG A 26 -0.96 -6.62 6.18
C ARG A 26 0.50 -6.92 5.87
N MET A 27 1.42 -6.47 6.71
CA MET A 27 2.87 -6.66 6.54
C MET A 27 3.32 -8.10 6.87
N GLU A 28 2.57 -8.82 7.71
CA GLU A 28 2.82 -10.25 8.00
C GLU A 28 2.77 -11.17 6.76
N LYS A 29 2.08 -10.75 5.70
CA LYS A 29 2.02 -11.45 4.41
C LYS A 29 3.38 -11.61 3.73
N GLY A 30 4.33 -10.75 4.10
CA GLY A 30 5.64 -10.72 3.49
C GLY A 30 5.64 -10.11 2.08
N ARG A 31 6.85 -9.88 1.58
CA ARG A 31 7.10 -9.09 0.38
C ARG A 31 6.40 -9.61 -0.88
N GLU A 32 6.51 -10.91 -1.13
CA GLU A 32 6.03 -11.53 -2.37
C GLU A 32 4.51 -11.40 -2.51
N GLU A 33 3.76 -11.77 -1.46
CA GLU A 33 2.29 -11.65 -1.46
C GLU A 33 1.84 -10.19 -1.55
N ILE A 34 2.54 -9.26 -0.88
CA ILE A 34 2.24 -7.83 -0.93
C ILE A 34 2.42 -7.27 -2.34
N ILE A 35 3.50 -7.62 -3.03
CA ILE A 35 3.75 -7.22 -4.42
C ILE A 35 2.68 -7.81 -5.36
N GLU A 36 2.31 -9.08 -5.18
CA GLU A 36 1.25 -9.71 -5.99
C GLU A 36 -0.10 -8.99 -5.81
N ILE A 37 -0.47 -8.68 -4.56
CA ILE A 37 -1.67 -7.91 -4.22
C ILE A 37 -1.63 -6.53 -4.87
N MET A 38 -0.50 -5.83 -4.80
CA MET A 38 -0.37 -4.52 -5.44
C MET A 38 -0.50 -4.63 -6.95
N ASN A 39 0.13 -5.60 -7.59
CA ASN A 39 0.06 -5.79 -9.04
C ASN A 39 -1.36 -6.12 -9.53
N ARG A 40 -2.11 -6.95 -8.81
CA ARG A 40 -3.49 -7.33 -9.19
C ARG A 40 -4.56 -6.34 -8.73
N GLY A 41 -4.27 -5.53 -7.72
CA GLY A 41 -5.25 -4.70 -7.01
C GLY A 41 -6.02 -5.49 -5.94
N LEU A 42 -6.67 -4.78 -5.01
CA LEU A 42 -7.44 -5.39 -3.93
C LEU A 42 -8.60 -4.49 -3.52
N ASN A 43 -9.82 -5.01 -3.53
CA ASN A 43 -11.03 -4.25 -3.23
C ASN A 43 -11.10 -2.98 -4.11
N ALA A 44 -11.16 -1.80 -3.48
CA ALA A 44 -11.15 -0.51 -4.18
C ALA A 44 -9.74 -0.05 -4.61
N MET A 45 -8.68 -0.74 -4.23
CA MET A 45 -7.31 -0.42 -4.64
C MET A 45 -7.06 -0.95 -6.06
N PRO A 46 -6.84 -0.08 -7.06
CA PRO A 46 -6.58 -0.50 -8.43
C PRO A 46 -5.20 -1.16 -8.56
N PRO A 47 -4.95 -1.92 -9.66
CA PRO A 47 -3.64 -2.43 -10.01
C PRO A 47 -2.54 -1.38 -9.89
N LYS A 48 -1.44 -1.78 -9.26
CA LYS A 48 -0.25 -0.99 -8.91
C LYS A 48 -0.53 0.30 -8.13
N GLY A 49 -1.70 0.44 -7.50
CA GLY A 49 -2.08 1.69 -6.83
C GLY A 49 -2.00 2.90 -7.77
N LEU A 50 -2.31 2.72 -9.05
CA LEU A 50 -2.17 3.69 -10.16
C LEU A 50 -0.72 4.04 -10.56
N CYS A 51 0.30 3.45 -9.95
CA CYS A 51 1.69 3.59 -10.40
C CYS A 51 2.03 2.55 -11.47
N MET A 52 1.50 2.72 -12.69
CA MET A 52 1.66 1.72 -13.75
C MET A 52 3.13 1.47 -14.17
N THR A 53 3.99 2.47 -13.94
CA THR A 53 5.43 2.41 -14.24
C THR A 53 6.28 1.95 -13.07
N CYS A 54 5.70 1.70 -11.89
CA CYS A 54 6.46 1.19 -10.75
C CYS A 54 6.95 -0.23 -11.00
N THR A 55 8.19 -0.49 -10.63
CA THR A 55 8.76 -1.83 -10.50
C THR A 55 8.29 -2.48 -9.19
N ASP A 56 8.44 -3.79 -9.08
CA ASP A 56 8.09 -4.53 -7.86
C ASP A 56 8.91 -4.06 -6.65
N ASP A 57 10.18 -3.69 -6.84
CA ASP A 57 11.02 -3.08 -5.80
C ASP A 57 10.45 -1.74 -5.34
N GLN A 58 10.04 -0.88 -6.27
CA GLN A 58 9.43 0.41 -5.95
C GLN A 58 8.09 0.24 -5.23
N LEU A 59 7.28 -0.75 -5.63
CA LEU A 59 6.03 -1.06 -4.95
C LEU A 59 6.30 -1.54 -3.51
N TRP A 60 7.33 -2.37 -3.31
CA TRP A 60 7.75 -2.79 -1.96
C TRP A 60 8.24 -1.62 -1.10
N GLU A 61 9.10 -0.76 -1.63
CA GLU A 61 9.56 0.46 -0.95
C GLU A 61 8.41 1.39 -0.57
N LEU A 62 7.44 1.58 -1.48
CA LEU A 62 6.23 2.36 -1.19
C LEU A 62 5.40 1.74 -0.08
N SER A 63 5.24 0.41 -0.05
CA SER A 63 4.51 -0.27 1.03
C SER A 63 5.18 -0.02 2.39
N GLN A 64 6.50 -0.13 2.48
CA GLN A 64 7.25 0.18 3.70
C GLN A 64 7.11 1.65 4.08
N TYR A 65 7.23 2.56 3.10
CA TYR A 65 7.06 3.99 3.33
C TYR A 65 5.69 4.33 3.94
N MET A 66 4.61 3.69 3.47
CA MET A 66 3.27 3.89 4.03
C MET A 66 3.15 3.42 5.49
N VAL A 67 3.93 2.42 5.90
CA VAL A 67 3.97 1.89 7.27
C VAL A 67 4.82 2.78 8.19
N THR A 68 5.97 3.25 7.69
CA THR A 68 6.96 4.00 8.50
C THR A 68 6.69 5.49 8.58
N LEU A 69 5.67 6.00 7.88
CA LEU A 69 5.25 7.39 8.00
C LEU A 69 4.70 7.65 9.40
N GLU A 70 5.54 8.17 10.29
CA GLU A 70 5.09 8.71 11.56
C GLU A 70 4.27 9.98 11.30
N GLN A 71 3.11 10.10 11.94
CA GLN A 71 2.30 11.34 11.95
C GLN A 71 2.86 12.34 12.95
#